data_AF-A0A538A871-F1
#
_entry.id   AF-A0A538A871-F1
#
_cell.length_a   1.000
_cell.length_b   1.000
_cell.length_c   1.000
_cell.angle_alpha   90.00
_cell.angle_beta   90.00
_cell.angle_gamma   90.00
#
_symmetry.space_group_name_H-M   'P 1'
#
loop_
_entity.id
_entity.type
_entity.pdbx_description
1 polymer ?
#
loop_
_entity_poly.entity_id
_entity_poly.type
_entity_poly.pdbx_seq_one_letter_code
_entity_poly.pdbx_strand_id
1 'polypeptide(L)'
;MDRTHLRLGAGITAAVMVFALAAGTATAETHWANLRVVTHTGRTLAEFRQYTGTTTVRSTKTNKDCFGSRSSGKRYRLRGPNALGILKDALASDRALRPLVLSDAFVDDGFGLGVCGIGGFATVGFSFWDLIRNDLGATTGAEFVPVRNGDNILWYLTSGSEASSGPRELQLKAPASAQPGDAFTVKVVRFTKGKSGPAAGVDVLAGRRSLGTTNANGELRVRLTSSATLQATGTPSDIPSNHVAVCVSSAAGQCPKAHGARIFGSAHADRIDGTRGWDRISARGGADVVDLRSGGKDRVNCGGGRDQVILDRGDRNDRIASSCERVSRR
;
A
#
# COMPACT_ATOMS: atom_id res chain seq x y z
N MET A 1 -34.83 46.22 -75.55
CA MET A 1 -35.90 45.23 -75.36
C MET A 1 -35.22 44.03 -74.72
N ASP A 2 -35.19 44.00 -73.38
CA ASP A 2 -36.04 43.10 -72.56
C ASP A 2 -35.41 41.68 -72.57
N ARG A 3 -35.14 40.95 -71.50
CA ARG A 3 -35.32 41.04 -70.04
C ARG A 3 -34.63 39.77 -69.50
N THR A 4 -34.09 39.80 -68.27
CA THR A 4 -33.87 38.62 -67.37
C THR A 4 -32.97 37.47 -67.87
N HIS A 5 -31.95 37.00 -67.13
CA HIS A 5 -32.11 36.27 -65.87
C HIS A 5 -30.87 36.41 -64.98
N LEU A 6 -31.12 36.85 -63.75
CA LEU A 6 -30.28 36.65 -62.56
C LEU A 6 -30.02 35.14 -62.37
N ARG A 7 -28.75 34.75 -62.21
CA ARG A 7 -28.38 33.52 -61.46
C ARG A 7 -27.53 33.95 -60.27
N LEU A 8 -28.17 34.00 -59.10
CA LEU A 8 -27.48 34.02 -57.81
C LEU A 8 -26.74 32.70 -57.63
N GLY A 9 -25.40 32.73 -57.74
CA GLY A 9 -24.54 31.69 -57.19
C GLY A 9 -24.27 32.00 -55.73
N ALA A 10 -24.92 31.26 -54.83
CA ALA A 10 -24.72 31.36 -53.40
C ALA A 10 -23.29 30.92 -53.04
N GLY A 11 -22.53 31.83 -52.43
CA GLY A 11 -21.26 31.52 -51.79
C GLY A 11 -21.50 30.68 -50.55
N ILE A 12 -21.04 29.42 -50.57
CA ILE A 12 -20.97 28.58 -49.37
C ILE A 12 -19.70 28.97 -48.63
N THR A 13 -19.86 29.80 -47.60
CA THR A 13 -18.82 30.09 -46.61
C THR A 13 -18.57 28.82 -45.80
N ALA A 14 -17.44 28.16 -46.03
CA ALA A 14 -16.99 27.03 -45.22
C ALA A 14 -16.56 27.55 -43.83
N ALA A 15 -17.45 27.41 -42.84
CA ALA A 15 -17.11 27.62 -41.44
C ALA A 15 -16.24 26.46 -40.96
N VAL A 16 -14.93 26.69 -40.88
CA VAL A 16 -13.99 25.80 -40.16
C VAL A 16 -14.28 25.94 -38.67
N MET A 17 -15.15 25.09 -38.13
CA MET A 17 -15.26 24.88 -36.68
C MET A 17 -13.99 24.18 -36.20
N VAL A 18 -13.04 24.95 -35.70
CA VAL A 18 -11.95 24.45 -34.87
C VAL A 18 -12.57 23.98 -33.56
N PHE A 19 -12.98 22.71 -33.50
CA PHE A 19 -13.21 22.04 -32.22
C PHE A 19 -11.86 21.87 -31.55
N ALA A 20 -11.48 22.85 -30.73
CA ALA A 20 -10.49 22.65 -29.69
C ALA A 20 -11.06 21.60 -28.72
N LEU A 21 -10.79 20.33 -28.99
CA LEU A 21 -10.92 19.26 -28.01
C LEU A 21 -9.98 19.63 -26.88
N ALA A 22 -10.53 20.27 -25.84
CA ALA A 22 -9.95 20.20 -24.52
C ALA A 22 -9.95 18.71 -24.16
N ALA A 23 -8.85 18.03 -24.48
CA ALA A 23 -8.57 16.72 -23.95
C ALA A 23 -8.48 16.92 -22.44
N GLY A 24 -9.61 16.77 -21.75
CA GLY A 24 -9.63 16.58 -20.31
C GLY A 24 -8.73 15.39 -20.09
N THR A 25 -7.54 15.64 -19.54
CA THR A 25 -6.64 14.57 -19.13
C THR A 25 -7.42 13.75 -18.13
N ALA A 26 -7.91 12.58 -18.55
CA ALA A 26 -8.52 11.63 -17.63
C ALA A 26 -7.49 11.43 -16.50
N THR A 27 -7.82 11.95 -15.32
CA THR A 27 -6.99 11.77 -14.13
C THR A 27 -6.82 10.28 -13.95
N ALA A 28 -5.58 9.78 -13.99
CA ALA A 28 -5.33 8.35 -13.84
C ALA A 28 -6.01 7.87 -12.56
N GLU A 29 -6.83 6.84 -12.66
CA GLU A 29 -7.49 6.27 -11.49
C GLU A 29 -6.44 5.61 -10.58
N THR A 30 -6.36 6.09 -9.34
CA THR A 30 -5.41 5.61 -8.34
C THR A 30 -6.17 5.05 -7.14
N HIS A 31 -5.76 3.88 -6.67
CA HIS A 31 -6.26 3.28 -5.42
C HIS A 31 -5.11 3.00 -4.47
N TRP A 32 -5.41 2.93 -3.17
CA TRP A 32 -4.44 2.61 -2.13
C TRP A 32 -4.72 1.28 -1.45
N ALA A 33 -3.66 0.65 -0.98
CA ALA A 33 -3.71 -0.51 -0.09
C ALA A 33 -2.70 -0.35 1.05
N ASN A 34 -2.95 -1.03 2.17
CA ASN A 34 -1.91 -1.27 3.17
C ASN A 34 -1.04 -2.42 2.65
N LEU A 35 0.19 -2.09 2.24
CA LEU A 35 1.18 -3.07 1.78
C LEU A 35 1.97 -3.58 2.97
N ARG A 36 2.07 -4.91 3.10
CA ARG A 36 3.03 -5.59 3.98
C ARG A 36 3.84 -6.59 3.18
N VAL A 37 5.15 -6.63 3.38
CA VAL A 37 6.05 -7.60 2.72
C VAL A 37 6.86 -8.31 3.79
N VAL A 38 6.74 -9.63 3.89
CA VAL A 38 7.30 -10.45 4.97
C VAL A 38 8.07 -11.63 4.38
N THR A 39 9.25 -11.91 4.91
CA THR A 39 10.04 -13.09 4.51
C THR A 39 9.65 -14.32 5.33
N HIS A 40 10.04 -15.52 4.89
CA HIS A 40 9.79 -16.78 5.62
C HIS A 40 10.38 -16.82 7.05
N THR A 41 11.38 -15.98 7.36
CA THR A 41 11.93 -15.86 8.72
C THR A 41 11.13 -14.94 9.63
N GLY A 42 10.01 -14.39 9.14
CA GLY A 42 9.18 -13.42 9.85
C GLY A 42 9.68 -11.97 9.77
N ARG A 43 10.80 -11.70 9.08
CA ARG A 43 11.27 -10.32 8.87
C ARG A 43 10.32 -9.54 7.95
N THR A 44 9.79 -8.41 8.44
CA THR A 44 9.04 -7.44 7.63
C THR A 44 10.01 -6.53 6.86
N LEU A 45 9.91 -6.52 5.53
CA LEU A 45 10.69 -5.64 4.64
C LEU A 45 10.01 -4.29 4.45
N ALA A 46 8.68 -4.26 4.41
CA ALA A 46 7.87 -3.06 4.24
C ALA A 46 6.52 -3.22 4.95
N GLU A 47 6.02 -2.11 5.50
CA GLU A 47 4.68 -2.01 6.07
C GLU A 47 4.23 -0.54 6.06
N PHE A 48 3.33 -0.19 5.13
CA PHE A 48 2.80 1.16 4.94
C PHE A 48 1.63 1.19 3.97
N ARG A 49 0.89 2.31 3.91
CA ARG A 49 -0.10 2.58 2.87
C ARG A 49 0.61 3.05 1.59
N GLN A 50 0.26 2.44 0.47
CA GLN A 50 0.80 2.77 -0.85
C GLN A 50 -0.34 2.99 -1.85
N TYR A 51 -0.27 4.08 -2.62
CA TYR A 51 -1.13 4.30 -3.79
C TYR A 51 -0.50 3.69 -5.04
N THR A 52 -1.34 3.26 -5.97
CA THR A 52 -0.91 2.83 -7.31
C THR A 52 -1.95 3.24 -8.34
N GLY A 53 -1.47 3.46 -9.56
CA GLY A 53 -2.28 3.61 -10.76
C GLY A 53 -1.89 2.58 -11.82
N THR A 54 -2.10 2.96 -13.09
CA THR A 54 -1.53 2.25 -14.22
C THR A 54 -0.02 2.46 -14.27
N THR A 55 0.76 1.40 -14.04
CA THR A 55 2.23 1.47 -14.01
C THR A 55 2.87 0.54 -15.04
N THR A 56 4.19 0.49 -15.09
CA THR A 56 4.96 -0.41 -15.96
C THR A 56 6.02 -1.15 -15.15
N VAL A 57 6.11 -2.45 -15.40
CA VAL A 57 7.18 -3.31 -14.88
C VAL A 57 8.04 -3.81 -16.03
N ARG A 58 9.23 -4.30 -15.69
CA ARG A 58 10.11 -5.01 -16.62
C ARG A 58 10.41 -6.37 -16.02
N SER A 59 10.29 -7.43 -16.81
CA SER A 59 10.79 -8.74 -16.39
C SER A 59 12.32 -8.75 -16.28
N THR A 60 12.88 -9.69 -15.55
CA THR A 60 14.32 -9.77 -15.32
C THR A 60 14.96 -10.58 -16.44
N LYS A 61 15.76 -9.96 -17.30
CA LYS A 61 16.40 -10.69 -18.40
C LYS A 61 17.36 -11.75 -17.85
N THR A 62 17.05 -13.03 -18.04
CA THR A 62 17.90 -14.17 -17.63
C THR A 62 17.62 -15.40 -18.50
N ASN A 63 18.62 -16.25 -18.68
CA ASN A 63 18.47 -17.54 -19.37
C ASN A 63 17.81 -18.61 -18.50
N LYS A 64 17.86 -18.44 -17.18
CA LYS A 64 17.21 -19.30 -16.19
C LYS A 64 16.69 -18.43 -15.05
N ASP A 65 15.38 -18.29 -14.96
CA ASP A 65 14.69 -17.62 -13.88
C ASP A 65 14.43 -18.60 -12.72
N CYS A 66 13.64 -18.16 -11.74
CA CYS A 66 13.31 -18.98 -10.58
C CYS A 66 12.41 -20.19 -10.90
N PHE A 67 11.85 -20.26 -12.11
CA PHE A 67 11.06 -21.39 -12.60
C PHE A 67 11.86 -22.30 -13.54
N GLY A 68 13.15 -22.01 -13.74
CA GLY A 68 13.99 -22.74 -14.68
C GLY A 68 13.82 -22.32 -16.14
N SER A 69 13.01 -21.29 -16.39
CA SER A 69 12.66 -20.80 -17.73
C SER A 69 13.46 -19.56 -18.12
N ARG A 70 13.47 -19.23 -19.41
CA ARG A 70 14.05 -17.96 -19.87
C ARG A 70 13.08 -16.83 -19.55
N SER A 71 13.58 -15.75 -18.95
CA SER A 71 12.83 -14.49 -18.83
C SER A 71 13.39 -13.41 -19.75
N SER A 72 12.50 -12.72 -20.46
CA SER A 72 12.83 -12.01 -21.69
C SER A 72 13.38 -10.60 -21.47
N GLY A 73 13.11 -9.98 -20.32
CA GLY A 73 13.44 -8.57 -20.07
C GLY A 73 12.46 -7.56 -20.68
N LYS A 74 11.32 -8.03 -21.20
CA LYS A 74 10.26 -7.20 -21.80
C LYS A 74 9.61 -6.28 -20.76
N ARG A 75 9.02 -5.18 -21.26
CA ARG A 75 8.23 -4.25 -20.46
C ARG A 75 6.76 -4.64 -20.53
N TYR A 76 6.09 -4.63 -19.39
CA TYR A 76 4.68 -4.95 -19.25
C TYR A 76 3.94 -3.79 -18.62
N ARG A 77 2.87 -3.34 -19.27
CA ARG A 77 1.98 -2.31 -18.74
C ARG A 77 0.95 -2.96 -17.83
N LEU A 78 0.97 -2.59 -16.55
CA LEU A 78 0.00 -3.02 -15.57
C LEU A 78 -1.19 -2.07 -15.64
N ARG A 79 -2.32 -2.54 -16.17
CA ARG A 79 -3.51 -1.71 -16.39
C ARG A 79 -4.26 -1.52 -15.06
N GLY A 80 -4.53 -0.27 -14.71
CA GLY A 80 -5.27 0.11 -13.51
C GLY A 80 -4.56 -0.29 -12.21
N PRO A 81 -5.16 0.03 -11.05
CA PRO A 81 -4.61 -0.35 -9.75
C PRO A 81 -4.72 -1.85 -9.48
N ASN A 82 -3.57 -2.51 -9.29
CA ASN A 82 -3.47 -3.95 -9.00
C ASN A 82 -2.34 -4.25 -8.00
N ALA A 83 -2.30 -5.47 -7.46
CA ALA A 83 -1.39 -5.86 -6.40
C ALA A 83 0.09 -5.79 -6.81
N LEU A 84 0.43 -6.16 -8.05
CA LEU A 84 1.79 -5.99 -8.56
C LEU A 84 2.16 -4.52 -8.75
N GLY A 85 1.21 -3.68 -9.16
CA GLY A 85 1.35 -2.22 -9.23
C GLY A 85 1.69 -1.59 -7.89
N ILE A 86 0.96 -1.94 -6.82
CA ILE A 86 1.25 -1.52 -5.45
C ILE A 86 2.70 -1.83 -5.07
N LEU A 87 3.15 -3.07 -5.29
CA LEU A 87 4.52 -3.47 -4.98
C LEU A 87 5.55 -2.71 -5.83
N LYS A 88 5.26 -2.53 -7.13
CA LYS A 88 6.14 -1.82 -8.06
C LYS A 88 6.31 -0.34 -7.69
N ASP A 89 5.25 0.33 -7.28
CA ASP A 89 5.32 1.74 -6.88
C ASP A 89 5.99 1.88 -5.50
N ALA A 90 5.78 0.93 -4.60
CA ALA A 90 6.46 0.87 -3.30
C ALA A 90 7.99 0.76 -3.38
N LEU A 91 8.57 0.25 -4.49
CA LEU A 91 10.02 0.16 -4.68
C LEU A 91 10.75 1.52 -4.59
N ALA A 92 10.04 2.60 -4.92
CA ALA A 92 10.54 3.95 -4.83
C ALA A 92 10.29 4.58 -3.45
N SER A 93 9.37 4.03 -2.67
CA SER A 93 9.06 4.42 -1.29
C SER A 93 10.00 3.75 -0.28
N ASP A 94 10.43 2.52 -0.56
CA ASP A 94 11.31 1.76 0.33
C ASP A 94 12.39 0.97 -0.44
N ARG A 95 13.66 1.24 -0.12
CA ARG A 95 14.80 0.54 -0.73
C ARG A 95 14.88 -0.94 -0.32
N ALA A 96 14.30 -1.32 0.81
CA ALA A 96 14.30 -2.70 1.29
C ALA A 96 13.53 -3.64 0.37
N LEU A 97 12.68 -3.11 -0.52
CA LEU A 97 11.95 -3.90 -1.52
C LEU A 97 12.75 -4.14 -2.81
N ARG A 98 13.90 -3.47 -2.98
CA ARG A 98 14.75 -3.60 -4.18
C ARG A 98 15.84 -4.65 -3.98
N PRO A 99 16.17 -5.44 -5.02
CA PRO A 99 15.53 -5.48 -6.33
C PRO A 99 14.17 -6.21 -6.29
N LEU A 100 13.29 -5.88 -7.25
CA LEU A 100 12.15 -6.71 -7.63
C LEU A 100 12.56 -7.56 -8.83
N VAL A 101 12.49 -8.88 -8.69
CA VAL A 101 12.86 -9.85 -9.72
C VAL A 101 11.58 -10.50 -10.23
N LEU A 102 11.26 -10.24 -11.49
CA LEU A 102 10.08 -10.78 -12.17
C LEU A 102 10.48 -11.76 -13.26
N SER A 103 9.67 -12.79 -13.45
CA SER A 103 9.67 -13.68 -14.61
C SER A 103 8.43 -13.39 -15.46
N ASP A 104 8.60 -13.49 -16.77
CA ASP A 104 7.52 -13.45 -17.77
C ASP A 104 7.37 -14.77 -18.52
N ALA A 105 7.88 -15.87 -17.95
CA ALA A 105 7.85 -17.19 -18.56
C ALA A 105 6.42 -17.72 -18.80
N PHE A 106 5.44 -17.26 -18.03
CA PHE A 106 4.05 -17.76 -18.08
C PHE A 106 3.04 -16.75 -18.64
N VAL A 107 3.53 -15.65 -19.23
CA VAL A 107 2.63 -14.64 -19.80
C VAL A 107 1.88 -15.20 -20.99
N ASP A 108 2.57 -15.95 -21.87
CA ASP A 108 1.96 -16.53 -23.07
C ASP A 108 0.98 -17.67 -22.74
N ASP A 109 1.15 -18.30 -21.56
CA ASP A 109 0.24 -19.33 -21.02
C ASP A 109 -0.95 -18.73 -20.25
N GLY A 110 -1.04 -17.40 -20.13
CA GLY A 110 -2.14 -16.69 -19.47
C GLY A 110 -2.07 -16.64 -17.93
N PHE A 111 -1.04 -17.22 -17.30
CA PHE A 111 -0.86 -17.12 -15.83
C PHE A 111 -0.31 -15.76 -15.40
N GLY A 112 0.43 -15.09 -16.29
CA GLY A 112 0.96 -13.76 -16.04
C GLY A 112 2.42 -13.72 -15.59
N LEU A 113 2.77 -12.69 -14.83
CA LEU A 113 4.12 -12.43 -14.33
C LEU A 113 4.37 -13.17 -13.02
N GLY A 114 5.45 -13.95 -12.98
CA GLY A 114 5.93 -14.60 -11.76
C GLY A 114 6.82 -13.66 -10.93
N VAL A 115 6.63 -13.63 -9.62
CA VAL A 115 7.52 -12.89 -8.69
C VAL A 115 8.59 -13.82 -8.15
N CYS A 116 9.81 -13.68 -8.66
CA CYS A 116 10.97 -14.49 -8.27
C CYS A 116 11.72 -13.93 -7.05
N GLY A 117 11.56 -12.65 -6.73
CA GLY A 117 12.31 -12.06 -5.63
C GLY A 117 11.90 -10.64 -5.29
N ILE A 118 11.95 -10.32 -4.00
CA ILE A 118 11.72 -8.97 -3.47
C ILE A 118 12.81 -8.68 -2.44
N GLY A 119 13.44 -7.50 -2.52
CA GLY A 119 14.38 -7.06 -1.48
C GLY A 119 15.64 -7.92 -1.31
N GLY A 120 16.04 -8.64 -2.36
CA GLY A 120 17.15 -9.59 -2.32
C GLY A 120 16.79 -10.98 -1.79
N PHE A 121 15.53 -11.24 -1.46
CA PHE A 121 15.04 -12.55 -1.07
C PHE A 121 14.43 -13.25 -2.28
N ALA A 122 15.17 -14.20 -2.85
CA ALA A 122 14.76 -14.98 -4.01
C ALA A 122 13.99 -16.23 -3.61
N THR A 123 13.12 -16.69 -4.51
CA THR A 123 12.52 -18.01 -4.44
C THR A 123 13.57 -19.09 -4.73
N VAL A 124 13.64 -20.08 -3.86
CA VAL A 124 14.57 -21.22 -3.90
C VAL A 124 13.84 -22.51 -3.55
N GLY A 125 14.09 -23.58 -4.30
CA GLY A 125 13.42 -24.87 -4.07
C GLY A 125 11.89 -24.73 -4.15
N PHE A 126 11.21 -25.03 -3.05
CA PHE A 126 9.75 -24.96 -2.94
C PHE A 126 9.22 -23.63 -2.36
N SER A 127 10.09 -22.66 -2.08
CA SER A 127 9.64 -21.34 -1.65
C SER A 127 9.10 -20.51 -2.81
N PHE A 128 8.08 -19.72 -2.55
CA PHE A 128 7.47 -18.78 -3.50
C PHE A 128 6.94 -17.55 -2.77
N TRP A 129 6.75 -16.45 -3.48
CA TRP A 129 6.08 -15.27 -2.94
C TRP A 129 4.57 -15.45 -3.03
N ASP A 130 3.95 -15.76 -1.90
CA ASP A 130 2.49 -15.86 -1.77
C ASP A 130 1.89 -14.45 -1.67
N LEU A 131 0.84 -14.20 -2.46
CA LEU A 131 0.09 -12.95 -2.45
C LEU A 131 -1.23 -13.17 -1.72
N ILE A 132 -1.43 -12.43 -0.64
CA ILE A 132 -2.64 -12.49 0.18
C ILE A 132 -3.32 -11.12 0.12
N ARG A 133 -4.57 -11.08 -0.34
CA ARG A 133 -5.41 -9.87 -0.35
C ARG A 133 -6.56 -10.05 0.62
N ASN A 134 -6.68 -9.15 1.59
CA ASN A 134 -7.73 -9.20 2.62
C ASN A 134 -7.86 -10.59 3.24
N ASP A 135 -6.72 -11.14 3.69
CA ASP A 135 -6.61 -12.45 4.36
C ASP A 135 -6.90 -13.68 3.48
N LEU A 136 -7.10 -13.48 2.17
CA LEU A 136 -7.32 -14.54 1.18
C LEU A 136 -6.18 -14.60 0.17
N GLY A 137 -5.54 -15.77 0.05
CA GLY A 137 -4.50 -16.02 -0.96
C GLY A 137 -5.04 -15.86 -2.38
N ALA A 138 -4.29 -15.17 -3.23
CA ALA A 138 -4.61 -15.00 -4.64
C ALA A 138 -4.39 -16.31 -5.40
N THR A 139 -5.28 -16.58 -6.36
CA THR A 139 -5.21 -17.77 -7.24
C THR A 139 -4.79 -17.41 -8.67
N THR A 140 -4.48 -16.13 -8.91
CA THR A 140 -4.10 -15.58 -10.21
C THR A 140 -2.84 -14.73 -10.09
N GLY A 141 -2.21 -14.40 -11.22
CA GLY A 141 -1.11 -13.45 -11.27
C GLY A 141 -1.46 -12.12 -10.59
N ALA A 142 -0.48 -11.54 -9.89
CA ALA A 142 -0.68 -10.35 -9.07
C ALA A 142 -1.08 -9.09 -9.86
N GLU A 143 -0.78 -9.04 -11.15
CA GLU A 143 -1.25 -7.99 -12.06
C GLU A 143 -2.75 -8.07 -12.35
N PHE A 144 -3.37 -9.24 -12.15
CA PHE A 144 -4.80 -9.46 -12.36
C PHE A 144 -5.62 -9.31 -11.07
N VAL A 145 -4.97 -9.08 -9.94
CA VAL A 145 -5.64 -8.85 -8.65
C VAL A 145 -5.89 -7.35 -8.49
N PRO A 146 -7.14 -6.87 -8.70
CA PRO A 146 -7.44 -5.44 -8.58
C PRO A 146 -7.32 -4.97 -7.14
N VAL A 147 -6.85 -3.74 -6.96
CA VAL A 147 -6.74 -3.08 -5.66
C VAL A 147 -7.82 -2.03 -5.52
N ARG A 148 -8.49 -2.02 -4.37
CA ARG A 148 -9.45 -1.00 -3.96
C ARG A 148 -8.92 -0.29 -2.72
N ASN A 149 -9.31 0.98 -2.56
CA ASN A 149 -9.05 1.75 -1.35
C ASN A 149 -9.44 0.96 -0.09
N GLY A 150 -8.48 0.75 0.81
CA GLY A 150 -8.71 0.01 2.06
C GLY A 150 -8.27 -1.44 2.05
N ASP A 151 -7.89 -2.00 0.90
CA ASP A 151 -7.39 -3.37 0.84
C ASP A 151 -6.10 -3.53 1.65
N ASN A 152 -5.94 -4.71 2.26
CA ASN A 152 -4.66 -5.18 2.79
C ASN A 152 -4.00 -6.10 1.77
N ILE A 153 -2.79 -5.78 1.37
CA ILE A 153 -1.98 -6.56 0.41
C ILE A 153 -0.74 -7.05 1.14
N LEU A 154 -0.67 -8.36 1.36
CA LEU A 154 0.46 -9.03 1.97
C LEU A 154 1.20 -9.85 0.91
N TRP A 155 2.50 -9.62 0.82
CA TRP A 155 3.44 -10.51 0.13
C TRP A 155 4.22 -11.29 1.18
N TYR A 156 4.11 -12.61 1.17
CA TYR A 156 4.81 -13.49 2.10
C TYR A 156 5.71 -14.46 1.32
N LEU A 157 7.02 -14.42 1.56
CA LEU A 157 7.90 -15.47 1.04
C LEU A 157 7.69 -16.72 1.88
N THR A 158 7.21 -17.79 1.27
CA THR A 158 7.06 -19.09 1.92
C THR A 158 8.42 -19.75 2.15
N SER A 159 8.48 -20.67 3.10
CA SER A 159 9.63 -21.55 3.33
C SER A 159 9.55 -22.82 2.48
N GLY A 160 8.36 -23.18 1.98
CA GLY A 160 8.07 -24.49 1.39
C GLY A 160 7.76 -25.56 2.44
N SER A 161 7.75 -25.20 3.73
CA SER A 161 7.46 -26.08 4.86
C SER A 161 6.13 -25.75 5.57
N GLU A 162 5.37 -24.81 5.00
CA GLU A 162 4.06 -24.42 5.48
C GLU A 162 3.10 -25.63 5.48
N ALA A 163 2.15 -25.62 6.42
CA ALA A 163 1.09 -26.61 6.44
C ALA A 163 0.30 -26.61 5.12
N SER A 164 -0.32 -27.73 4.76
CA SER A 164 -1.19 -27.84 3.58
C SER A 164 -2.39 -26.87 3.62
N SER A 165 -2.74 -26.36 4.81
CA SER A 165 -3.72 -25.29 5.00
C SER A 165 -3.20 -23.90 4.56
N GLY A 166 -1.95 -23.78 4.14
CA GLY A 166 -1.28 -22.52 3.80
C GLY A 166 -0.70 -21.81 5.02
N PRO A 167 0.04 -20.70 4.79
CA PRO A 167 0.56 -19.87 5.86
C PRO A 167 -0.59 -19.21 6.64
N ARG A 168 -0.35 -18.94 7.93
CA ARG A 168 -1.38 -18.42 8.84
C ARG A 168 -1.05 -16.99 9.25
N GLU A 169 -1.81 -16.03 8.77
CA GLU A 169 -1.55 -14.63 9.07
C GLU A 169 -2.00 -14.25 10.48
N LEU A 170 -1.13 -13.63 11.27
CA LEU A 170 -1.53 -12.94 12.49
C LEU A 170 -1.90 -11.48 12.17
N GLN A 171 -2.91 -10.96 12.87
CA GLN A 171 -3.23 -9.54 12.90
C GLN A 171 -3.37 -9.09 14.35
N LEU A 172 -2.65 -8.03 14.73
CA LEU A 172 -2.66 -7.47 16.08
C LEU A 172 -3.45 -6.15 16.08
N LYS A 173 -4.28 -5.98 17.10
CA LYS A 173 -5.02 -4.76 17.40
C LYS A 173 -4.69 -4.29 18.83
N ALA A 174 -4.39 -3.01 18.96
CA ALA A 174 -4.12 -2.33 20.22
C ALA A 174 -4.63 -0.88 20.13
N PRO A 175 -4.87 -0.18 21.26
CA PRO A 175 -5.21 1.24 21.23
C PRO A 175 -4.05 2.09 20.67
N ALA A 176 -4.37 3.27 20.14
CA ALA A 176 -3.36 4.23 19.66
C ALA A 176 -2.58 4.89 20.81
N SER A 177 -3.22 5.00 21.97
CA SER A 177 -2.65 5.65 23.15
C SER A 177 -2.97 4.87 24.43
N ALA A 178 -2.05 4.91 25.38
CA ALA A 178 -2.25 4.44 26.75
C ALA A 178 -1.60 5.40 27.76
N GLN A 179 -2.03 5.33 29.01
CA GLN A 179 -1.36 6.02 30.12
C GLN A 179 -0.17 5.18 30.61
N PRO A 180 0.92 5.81 31.11
CA PRO A 180 2.07 5.07 31.62
C PRO A 180 1.68 4.13 32.77
N GLY A 181 1.99 2.84 32.62
CA GLY A 181 1.74 1.81 33.63
C GLY A 181 0.32 1.25 33.65
N ASP A 182 -0.65 1.94 33.04
CA ASP A 182 -2.03 1.45 32.95
C ASP A 182 -2.13 0.22 32.05
N ALA A 183 -2.98 -0.73 32.46
CA ALA A 183 -3.22 -1.94 31.69
C ALA A 183 -4.22 -1.69 30.57
N PHE A 184 -3.90 -2.11 29.36
CA PHE A 184 -4.81 -2.17 28.24
C PHE A 184 -4.80 -3.56 27.60
N THR A 185 -5.85 -3.88 26.85
CA THR A 185 -5.97 -5.17 26.16
C THR A 185 -5.46 -5.05 24.74
N VAL A 186 -4.62 -6.00 24.33
CA VAL A 186 -4.31 -6.27 22.92
C VAL A 186 -5.08 -7.50 22.46
N LYS A 187 -5.51 -7.51 21.20
CA LYS A 187 -6.20 -8.63 20.58
C LYS A 187 -5.46 -9.08 19.34
N VAL A 188 -5.22 -10.38 19.24
CA VAL A 188 -4.58 -11.02 18.10
C VAL A 188 -5.54 -12.02 17.47
N VAL A 189 -5.71 -11.90 16.17
CA VAL A 189 -6.54 -12.77 15.34
C VAL A 189 -5.62 -13.52 14.38
N ARG A 190 -5.91 -14.80 14.16
CA ARG A 190 -5.23 -15.64 13.17
C ARG A 190 -6.16 -15.86 11.99
N PHE A 191 -5.64 -15.67 10.78
CA PHE A 191 -6.32 -15.94 9.54
C PHE A 191 -5.73 -17.16 8.84
N THR A 192 -6.59 -17.96 8.23
CA THR A 192 -6.20 -19.10 7.40
C THR A 192 -7.20 -19.22 6.27
N LYS A 193 -6.76 -18.98 5.02
CA LYS A 193 -7.61 -19.01 3.82
C LYS A 193 -8.90 -18.18 3.98
N GLY A 194 -8.77 -16.93 4.42
CA GLY A 194 -9.87 -15.99 4.63
C GLY A 194 -10.71 -16.21 5.89
N LYS A 195 -10.48 -17.28 6.67
CA LYS A 195 -11.20 -17.54 7.92
C LYS A 195 -10.42 -17.01 9.11
N SER A 196 -11.06 -16.23 9.96
CA SER A 196 -10.48 -15.66 11.18
C SER A 196 -10.84 -16.47 12.43
N GLY A 197 -9.91 -16.56 13.39
CA GLY A 197 -10.18 -17.04 14.74
C GLY A 197 -9.24 -16.40 15.77
N PRO A 198 -9.53 -16.52 17.07
CA PRO A 198 -8.62 -16.10 18.13
C PRO A 198 -7.24 -16.73 17.97
N ALA A 199 -6.18 -15.92 18.05
CA ALA A 199 -4.82 -16.43 18.06
C ALA A 199 -4.38 -16.69 19.49
N ALA A 200 -4.68 -17.86 20.05
CA ALA A 200 -4.23 -18.25 21.38
C ALA A 200 -2.75 -18.66 21.41
N GLY A 201 -2.06 -18.38 22.52
CA GLY A 201 -0.68 -18.80 22.77
C GLY A 201 0.37 -18.11 21.89
N VAL A 202 0.04 -16.97 21.26
CA VAL A 202 1.02 -16.19 20.49
C VAL A 202 1.70 -15.16 21.38
N ASP A 203 3.00 -14.98 21.20
CA ASP A 203 3.79 -14.00 21.91
C ASP A 203 3.49 -12.60 21.37
N VAL A 204 3.28 -11.63 22.26
CA VAL A 204 3.22 -10.21 21.90
C VAL A 204 4.50 -9.54 22.34
N LEU A 205 5.17 -8.86 21.41
CA LEU A 205 6.49 -8.27 21.61
C LEU A 205 6.40 -6.73 21.53
N ALA A 206 7.21 -6.04 22.33
CA ALA A 206 7.60 -4.65 22.12
C ALA A 206 9.06 -4.61 21.65
N GLY A 207 9.27 -4.48 20.34
CA GLY A 207 10.59 -4.74 19.75
C GLY A 207 11.00 -6.19 19.96
N ARG A 208 12.09 -6.44 20.70
CA ARG A 208 12.55 -7.80 21.05
C ARG A 208 12.06 -8.31 22.42
N ARG A 209 11.40 -7.46 23.20
CA ARG A 209 10.95 -7.79 24.55
C ARG A 209 9.58 -8.44 24.51
N SER A 210 9.45 -9.66 25.02
CA SER A 210 8.14 -10.29 25.20
C SER A 210 7.34 -9.58 26.30
N LEU A 211 6.06 -9.36 26.02
CA LEU A 211 5.06 -8.81 26.94
C LEU A 211 4.17 -9.91 27.53
N GLY A 212 4.28 -11.13 27.02
CA GLY A 212 3.46 -12.28 27.38
C GLY A 212 2.77 -12.92 26.18
N THR A 213 2.00 -13.97 26.45
CA THR A 213 1.24 -14.74 25.46
C THR A 213 -0.25 -14.46 25.55
N THR A 214 -0.93 -14.52 24.41
CA THR A 214 -2.38 -14.38 24.36
C THR A 214 -3.12 -15.58 24.97
N ASN A 215 -4.25 -15.31 25.60
CA ASN A 215 -5.17 -16.34 26.13
C ASN A 215 -6.00 -17.02 25.03
N ALA A 216 -6.93 -17.90 25.42
CA ALA A 216 -7.82 -18.61 24.50
C ALA A 216 -8.68 -17.70 23.59
N ASN A 217 -8.95 -16.47 24.02
CA ASN A 217 -9.70 -15.46 23.26
C ASN A 217 -8.80 -14.62 22.34
N GLY A 218 -7.50 -14.93 22.27
CA GLY A 218 -6.52 -14.18 21.51
C GLY A 218 -6.19 -12.84 22.16
N GLU A 219 -6.38 -12.72 23.47
CA GLU A 219 -6.22 -11.45 24.19
C GLU A 219 -5.05 -11.51 25.19
N LEU A 220 -4.36 -10.38 25.36
CA LEU A 220 -3.34 -10.20 26.38
C LEU A 220 -3.53 -8.83 27.05
N ARG A 221 -3.43 -8.78 28.39
CA ARG A 221 -3.36 -7.51 29.12
C ARG A 221 -1.91 -7.05 29.19
N VAL A 222 -1.65 -5.87 28.64
CA VAL A 222 -0.31 -5.28 28.52
C VAL A 222 -0.24 -4.01 29.37
N ARG A 223 0.93 -3.78 29.98
CA ARG A 223 1.31 -2.50 30.60
C ARG A 223 2.56 -1.96 29.92
N LEU A 224 2.55 -0.68 29.56
CA LEU A 224 3.71 0.00 28.99
C LEU A 224 4.01 1.26 29.79
N THR A 225 5.28 1.51 30.09
CA THR A 225 5.75 2.74 30.74
C THR A 225 6.24 3.78 29.72
N SER A 226 6.49 3.36 28.49
CA SER A 226 6.94 4.20 27.37
C SER A 226 6.31 3.74 26.07
N SER A 227 6.24 4.64 25.08
CA SER A 227 5.71 4.33 23.74
C SER A 227 6.46 3.14 23.14
N ALA A 228 5.75 2.28 22.43
CA ALA A 228 6.31 1.09 21.80
C ALA A 228 5.58 0.73 20.52
N THR A 229 6.26 -0.02 19.66
CA THR A 229 5.63 -0.72 18.53
C THR A 229 5.47 -2.18 18.89
N LEU A 230 4.23 -2.67 18.82
CA LEU A 230 3.85 -4.02 19.15
C LEU A 230 3.77 -4.91 17.91
N GLN A 231 4.16 -6.17 18.06
CA GLN A 231 4.00 -7.22 17.04
C GLN A 231 3.67 -8.54 17.73
N ALA A 232 2.80 -9.35 17.15
CA ALA A 232 2.57 -10.73 17.58
C ALA A 232 3.34 -11.72 16.70
N THR A 233 3.94 -12.71 17.35
CA THR A 233 4.65 -13.81 16.71
C THR A 233 4.14 -15.13 17.27
N GLY A 234 4.04 -16.16 16.42
CA GLY A 234 3.57 -17.47 16.81
C GLY A 234 4.56 -18.57 16.43
N THR A 235 4.02 -19.68 15.97
CA THR A 235 4.79 -20.80 15.44
C THR A 235 5.51 -20.42 14.13
N PRO A 236 6.48 -21.20 13.65
CA PRO A 236 7.15 -20.95 12.37
C PRO A 236 6.20 -20.89 11.15
N SER A 237 5.00 -21.49 11.22
CA SER A 237 3.99 -21.41 10.16
C SER A 237 3.07 -20.19 10.26
N ASP A 238 3.20 -19.40 11.32
CA ASP A 238 2.47 -18.14 11.48
C ASP A 238 3.28 -17.01 10.83
N ILE A 239 2.63 -16.24 9.95
CA ILE A 239 3.16 -14.97 9.48
C ILE A 239 3.01 -13.97 10.62
N PRO A 240 4.09 -13.29 11.07
CA PRO A 240 4.00 -12.28 12.12
C PRO A 240 2.96 -11.20 11.82
N SER A 241 2.43 -10.61 12.89
CA SER A 241 1.41 -9.59 12.73
C SER A 241 1.94 -8.29 12.13
N ASN A 242 0.99 -7.43 11.78
CA ASN A 242 1.25 -6.02 11.55
C ASN A 242 1.83 -5.39 12.82
N HIS A 243 2.56 -4.32 12.61
CA HIS A 243 3.11 -3.48 13.65
C HIS A 243 2.06 -2.47 14.11
N VAL A 244 1.86 -2.37 15.43
CA VAL A 244 0.94 -1.38 16.01
C VAL A 244 1.68 -0.48 16.98
N ALA A 245 1.74 0.81 16.65
CA ALA A 245 2.34 1.79 17.55
C ALA A 245 1.35 2.15 18.67
N VAL A 246 1.81 2.06 19.92
CA VAL A 246 1.08 2.55 21.09
C VAL A 246 1.86 3.72 21.67
N CYS A 247 1.28 4.91 21.60
CA CYS A 247 1.83 6.09 22.25
C CYS A 247 1.52 6.06 23.74
N VAL A 248 2.53 6.31 24.59
CA VAL A 248 2.37 6.33 26.05
C VAL A 248 2.81 7.69 26.57
N SER A 249 1.88 8.42 27.19
CA SER A 249 2.16 9.71 27.83
C SER A 249 1.12 10.00 28.90
N SER A 250 1.56 10.62 30.00
CA SER A 250 0.70 11.14 31.07
C SER A 250 0.07 12.50 30.74
N ALA A 251 0.59 13.20 29.73
CA ALA A 251 0.14 14.54 29.38
C ALA A 251 -0.96 14.50 28.30
N ALA A 252 -2.06 15.20 28.55
CA ALA A 252 -3.16 15.33 27.62
C ALA A 252 -2.71 15.89 26.27
N GLY A 253 -3.22 15.31 25.17
CA GLY A 253 -2.92 15.76 23.80
C GLY A 253 -1.52 15.41 23.28
N GLN A 254 -0.67 14.74 24.08
CA GLN A 254 0.63 14.26 23.60
C GLN A 254 0.54 12.94 22.82
N CYS A 255 -0.56 12.21 22.91
CA CYS A 255 -0.78 11.00 22.12
C CYS A 255 -2.03 11.14 21.24
N PRO A 256 -2.01 10.60 20.01
CA PRO A 256 -3.17 10.61 19.14
C PRO A 256 -4.24 9.63 19.65
N LYS A 257 -5.51 9.96 19.42
CA LYS A 257 -6.65 9.09 19.76
C LYS A 257 -6.84 7.95 18.75
N ALA A 258 -6.27 8.10 17.56
CA ALA A 258 -6.31 7.12 16.49
C ALA A 258 -4.92 6.82 15.97
N HIS A 259 -4.76 5.67 15.32
CA HIS A 259 -3.50 5.29 14.69
C HIS A 259 -3.24 6.16 13.46
N GLY A 260 -2.03 6.71 13.40
CA GLY A 260 -1.48 7.33 12.21
C GLY A 260 -0.94 6.30 11.22
N ALA A 261 -0.62 6.73 10.00
CA ALA A 261 -0.06 5.89 8.96
C ALA A 261 1.20 6.50 8.31
N ARG A 262 2.05 5.62 7.80
CA ARG A 262 3.02 5.98 6.75
C ARG A 262 2.31 5.83 5.41
N ILE A 263 2.18 6.91 4.67
CA ILE A 263 1.42 6.97 3.42
C ILE A 263 2.35 7.42 2.30
N PHE A 264 2.38 6.65 1.23
CA PHE A 264 3.12 6.97 0.03
C PHE A 264 2.17 7.02 -1.17
N GLY A 265 2.20 8.15 -1.86
CA GLY A 265 1.58 8.28 -3.18
C GLY A 265 2.36 7.53 -4.26
N SER A 266 1.97 7.74 -5.50
CA SER A 266 2.44 7.08 -6.71
C SER A 266 3.22 8.08 -7.58
N ALA A 267 3.26 7.86 -8.89
CA ALA A 267 3.76 8.85 -9.86
C ALA A 267 2.60 9.52 -10.62
N HIS A 268 1.37 9.35 -10.13
CA HIS A 268 0.14 9.88 -10.70
C HIS A 268 -0.46 10.93 -9.77
N ALA A 269 -1.43 11.70 -10.27
CA ALA A 269 -2.22 12.63 -9.48
C ALA A 269 -3.14 11.89 -8.50
N ASP A 270 -2.64 11.62 -7.30
CA ASP A 270 -3.35 10.88 -6.26
C ASP A 270 -4.31 11.78 -5.48
N ARG A 271 -5.38 11.15 -4.98
CA ARG A 271 -6.23 11.73 -3.92
C ARG A 271 -5.93 11.03 -2.62
N ILE A 272 -5.08 11.65 -1.81
CA ILE A 272 -4.54 11.08 -0.59
C ILE A 272 -5.39 11.48 0.60
N ASP A 273 -5.98 10.50 1.26
CA ASP A 273 -6.70 10.69 2.51
C ASP A 273 -5.79 10.33 3.68
N GLY A 274 -5.58 11.29 4.58
CA GLY A 274 -4.98 11.05 5.88
C GLY A 274 -5.82 10.13 6.77
N THR A 275 -5.25 9.74 7.89
CA THR A 275 -5.93 9.12 9.01
C THR A 275 -6.37 10.18 10.02
N ARG A 276 -6.96 9.78 11.14
CA ARG A 276 -7.26 10.69 12.28
C ARG A 276 -6.13 10.73 13.31
N GLY A 277 -5.00 10.11 12.98
CA GLY A 277 -3.81 10.00 13.80
C GLY A 277 -2.63 10.62 13.10
N TRP A 278 -1.45 10.54 13.71
CA TRP A 278 -0.26 11.23 13.21
C TRP A 278 0.33 10.55 11.97
N ASP A 279 0.16 11.19 10.82
CA ASP A 279 0.60 10.67 9.54
C ASP A 279 1.98 11.16 9.13
N ARG A 280 2.64 10.31 8.34
CA ARG A 280 3.81 10.68 7.54
C ARG A 280 3.49 10.40 6.08
N ILE A 281 3.25 11.46 5.33
CA ILE A 281 2.77 11.41 3.96
C ILE A 281 3.88 11.87 3.02
N SER A 282 4.14 11.08 1.99
CA SER A 282 4.94 11.44 0.83
C SER A 282 4.09 11.24 -0.42
N ALA A 283 3.54 12.31 -0.99
CA ALA A 283 2.63 12.21 -2.15
C ALA A 283 3.39 11.83 -3.45
N ARG A 284 4.65 12.26 -3.54
CA ARG A 284 5.64 11.89 -4.57
C ARG A 284 5.42 12.64 -5.88
N GLY A 285 4.95 11.99 -6.93
CA GLY A 285 4.91 12.59 -8.26
C GLY A 285 3.48 12.66 -8.73
N GLY A 286 3.02 13.81 -9.21
CA GLY A 286 1.62 13.93 -9.59
C GLY A 286 1.14 15.36 -9.53
N ALA A 287 -0.17 15.56 -9.59
CA ALA A 287 -0.78 16.80 -9.12
C ALA A 287 -1.75 16.36 -8.03
N ASP A 288 -1.18 16.15 -6.84
CA ASP A 288 -1.81 15.40 -5.76
C ASP A 288 -2.75 16.29 -4.95
N VAL A 289 -3.79 15.69 -4.40
CA VAL A 289 -4.65 16.32 -3.39
C VAL A 289 -4.53 15.53 -2.11
N VAL A 290 -3.94 16.13 -1.09
CA VAL A 290 -3.76 15.53 0.24
C VAL A 290 -4.76 16.16 1.19
N ASP A 291 -5.74 15.38 1.64
CA ASP A 291 -6.70 15.76 2.67
C ASP A 291 -6.21 15.23 4.03
N LEU A 292 -5.67 16.13 4.85
CA LEU A 292 -5.34 15.81 6.24
C LEU A 292 -6.64 15.90 7.02
N ARG A 293 -7.20 14.73 7.31
CA ARG A 293 -8.39 14.61 8.14
C ARG A 293 -8.12 15.20 9.51
N SER A 294 -9.19 15.57 10.22
CA SER A 294 -9.12 16.17 11.55
C SER A 294 -8.20 15.42 12.51
N GLY A 295 -7.13 16.09 12.90
CA GLY A 295 -6.33 15.78 14.08
C GLY A 295 -5.02 15.09 13.77
N GLY A 296 -3.93 15.81 14.01
CA GLY A 296 -2.64 15.16 14.02
C GLY A 296 -1.47 16.06 14.36
N LYS A 297 -0.29 15.50 14.16
CA LYS A 297 0.99 16.20 14.05
C LYS A 297 1.62 15.68 12.77
N ASP A 298 0.92 15.92 11.68
CA ASP A 298 1.20 15.26 10.42
C ASP A 298 2.43 15.86 9.76
N ARG A 299 3.07 15.06 8.92
CA ARG A 299 4.22 15.48 8.14
C ARG A 299 3.95 15.16 6.70
N VAL A 300 3.84 16.19 5.87
CA VAL A 300 3.51 16.04 4.46
C VAL A 300 4.66 16.55 3.61
N ASN A 301 5.12 15.69 2.70
CA ASN A 301 5.98 16.03 1.59
C ASN A 301 5.23 15.74 0.30
N CYS A 302 4.87 16.77 -0.46
CA CYS A 302 4.13 16.57 -1.69
C CYS A 302 5.01 16.02 -2.82
N GLY A 303 6.31 16.33 -2.82
CA GLY A 303 7.23 15.87 -3.85
C GLY A 303 7.22 16.80 -5.06
N GLY A 304 7.13 16.23 -6.27
CA GLY A 304 7.12 17.00 -7.51
C GLY A 304 5.73 17.01 -8.12
N GLY A 305 5.19 18.21 -8.34
CA GLY A 305 3.83 18.30 -8.83
C GLY A 305 3.25 19.69 -8.83
N ARG A 306 1.93 19.76 -8.98
CA ARG A 306 1.15 20.94 -8.57
C ARG A 306 0.14 20.46 -7.55
N ASP A 307 0.63 20.32 -6.33
CA ASP A 307 -0.01 19.60 -5.26
C ASP A 307 -0.80 20.56 -4.36
N GLN A 308 -1.86 20.02 -3.79
CA GLN A 308 -2.72 20.72 -2.86
C GLN A 308 -2.84 19.94 -1.57
N VAL A 309 -2.53 20.60 -0.45
CA VAL A 309 -2.84 20.10 0.89
C VAL A 309 -4.07 20.83 1.42
N ILE A 310 -5.03 20.06 1.92
CA ILE A 310 -6.25 20.52 2.57
C ILE A 310 -6.11 20.18 4.06
N LEU A 311 -6.34 21.19 4.90
CA LEU A 311 -6.27 21.13 6.36
C LEU A 311 -7.57 21.68 6.95
N ASP A 312 -7.94 21.21 8.14
CA ASP A 312 -9.02 21.83 8.92
C ASP A 312 -8.62 23.22 9.45
N ARG A 313 -9.58 24.15 9.50
CA ARG A 313 -9.41 25.45 10.16
C ARG A 313 -8.99 25.27 11.61
N GLY A 314 -7.81 25.79 11.94
CA GLY A 314 -7.28 25.76 13.30
C GLY A 314 -6.19 24.71 13.51
N ASP A 315 -5.96 23.79 12.55
CA ASP A 315 -4.78 22.94 12.64
C ASP A 315 -3.51 23.75 12.37
N ARG A 316 -2.63 23.74 13.37
CA ARG A 316 -1.33 24.41 13.40
C ARG A 316 -0.20 23.46 13.74
N ASN A 317 -0.51 22.18 13.95
CA ASN A 317 0.44 21.19 14.45
C ASN A 317 1.12 20.41 13.31
N ASP A 318 0.56 20.48 12.11
CA ASP A 318 1.10 19.82 10.94
C ASP A 318 2.30 20.54 10.35
N ARG A 319 3.22 19.74 9.80
CA ARG A 319 4.41 20.21 9.11
C ARG A 319 4.28 19.88 7.64
N ILE A 320 3.97 20.92 6.86
CA ILE A 320 3.82 20.82 5.42
C ILE A 320 5.12 21.29 4.76
N ALA A 321 5.72 20.45 3.92
CA ALA A 321 6.94 20.79 3.20
C ALA A 321 6.71 21.92 2.21
N SER A 322 7.77 22.67 1.89
CA SER A 322 7.74 23.74 0.87
C SER A 322 7.49 23.22 -0.55
N SER A 323 7.60 21.91 -0.76
CA SER A 323 7.26 21.23 -2.02
C SER A 323 5.75 21.12 -2.25
N CYS A 324 4.92 21.60 -1.33
CA CYS A 324 3.47 21.61 -1.49
C CYS A 324 3.03 22.98 -1.99
N GLU A 325 2.64 23.06 -3.26
CA GLU A 325 2.43 24.32 -3.97
C GLU A 325 1.22 25.10 -3.43
N ARG A 326 0.21 24.40 -2.92
CA ARG A 326 -1.00 25.01 -2.37
C ARG A 326 -1.36 24.39 -1.03
N VAL A 327 -1.60 25.23 -0.02
CA VAL A 327 -2.13 24.82 1.28
C VAL A 327 -3.42 25.58 1.55
N SER A 328 -4.53 24.86 1.66
CA SER A 328 -5.85 25.41 1.94
C SER A 328 -6.31 24.99 3.32
N ARG A 329 -6.86 25.92 4.09
CA ARG A 329 -7.48 25.67 5.39
C ARG A 329 -8.99 25.87 5.25
N ARG A 330 -9.78 24.83 5.48
CA ARG A 330 -11.23 24.85 5.28
C ARG A 330 -12.02 24.88 6.57
#